data_AF-A0A0Q8CEQ9-F1
#
_entry.id   AF-A0A0Q8CEQ9-F1
#
_cell.length_a   1.000
_cell.length_b   1.000
_cell.length_c   1.000
_cell.angle_alpha   90.00
_cell.angle_beta   90.00
_cell.angle_gamma   90.00
#
_symmetry.space_group_name_H-M   'P 1'
#
loop_
_entity.id
_entity.type
_entity.pdbx_description
1 polymer ?
#
loop_
_entity_poly.entity_id
_entity_poly.type
_entity_poly.pdbx_seq_one_letter_code
_entity_poly.pdbx_strand_id
1 'polypeptide(L)' 'MKNVLWLIVGIAAGFAVAHQVNKTQEGKQFFSTIDARAREFGEAVSEGYRRREAELREAIDAD' A
#
# COMPACT_ATOMS: atom_id res chain seq x y z
N MET A 1 12.51 -0.83 -24.66
CA MET A 1 11.88 0.51 -24.67
C MET A 1 10.36 0.45 -24.80
N LYS A 2 9.75 -0.32 -25.73
CA LYS A 2 8.27 -0.35 -25.91
C LYS A 2 7.49 -0.73 -24.65
N ASN A 3 7.99 -1.68 -23.86
CA ASN A 3 7.28 -2.18 -22.67
C ASN A 3 7.20 -1.10 -21.58
N VAL A 4 8.23 -0.27 -21.47
CA VAL A 4 8.24 0.89 -20.56
C VAL A 4 7.24 1.93 -21.03
N LEU A 5 7.15 2.19 -22.34
CA LEU A 5 6.13 3.09 -22.89
C LEU A 5 4.72 2.58 -22.59
N TRP A 6 4.46 1.29 -22.74
CA TRP A 6 3.16 0.70 -22.40
C TRP A 6 2.86 0.78 -20.89
N LEU A 7 3.86 0.61 -20.04
CA LEU A 7 3.70 0.81 -18.60
C LEU A 7 3.32 2.26 -18.27
N ILE A 8 4.02 3.23 -18.86
CA ILE A 8 3.73 4.66 -18.66
C ILE A 8 2.30 5.00 -19.13
N VAL A 9 1.90 4.48 -20.29
CA VAL A 9 0.53 4.67 -20.81
C VAL A 9 -0.50 4.08 -19.86
N GLY A 10 -0.27 2.87 -19.34
CA GLY A 10 -1.15 2.24 -18.35
C GLY A 10 -1.27 3.04 -17.06
N ILE A 11 -0.16 3.55 -16.54
CA ILE A 11 -0.13 4.43 -15.36
C ILE A 11 -0.95 5.70 -15.63
N ALA A 12 -0.67 6.39 -16.74
CA ALA A 12 -1.37 7.63 -17.09
C ALA A 12 -2.89 7.40 -17.25
N ALA A 13 -3.29 6.32 -17.92
CA ALA A 13 -4.70 5.94 -18.06
C ALA A 13 -5.36 5.65 -16.71
N GLY A 14 -4.68 4.90 -15.82
CA GLY A 14 -5.17 4.63 -14.47
C GLY A 14 -5.36 5.91 -13.64
N PHE A 15 -4.39 6.83 -13.70
CA PHE A 15 -4.50 8.13 -13.02
C PHE A 15 -5.68 8.96 -13.53
N ALA A 16 -5.92 8.99 -14.84
CA ALA A 16 -7.06 9.70 -15.41
C ALA A 16 -8.39 9.15 -14.88
N VAL A 17 -8.53 7.83 -14.83
CA VAL A 17 -9.72 7.16 -14.26
C VAL A 17 -9.87 7.49 -12.77
N ALA A 18 -8.80 7.32 -11.98
CA ALA A 18 -8.82 7.60 -10.54
C ALA A 18 -9.19 9.07 -10.25
N HIS A 19 -8.68 10.01 -11.04
CA HIS A 19 -9.01 11.43 -10.91
C HIS A 19 -10.50 11.70 -11.14
N GLN A 20 -11.12 11.04 -12.12
CA GLN A 20 -12.55 11.20 -12.38
C GLN A 20 -13.41 10.56 -11.28
N VAL A 21 -13.04 9.38 -10.79
CA VAL A 21 -13.72 8.74 -9.65
C VAL A 21 -13.63 9.62 -8.41
N ASN A 22 -12.46 10.19 -8.11
CA ASN A 22 -12.25 11.04 -6.93
C ASN A 22 -13.05 12.36 -6.94
N LYS A 23 -13.64 12.77 -8.07
CA LYS A 23 -14.52 13.95 -8.11
C LYS A 23 -15.90 13.69 -7.52
N THR A 24 -16.34 12.43 -7.45
CA THR A 24 -17.65 12.07 -6.90
C THR A 24 -17.56 11.85 -5.39
N GLN A 25 -18.70 11.98 -4.67
CA GLN A 25 -18.72 11.68 -3.23
C GLN A 25 -18.45 10.19 -2.96
N GLU A 26 -19.06 9.31 -3.74
CA GLU A 26 -18.87 7.85 -3.62
C GLU A 26 -17.41 7.46 -3.86
N GLY A 27 -16.76 8.04 -4.87
CA GLY A 27 -15.36 7.77 -5.16
C GLY A 27 -14.43 8.20 -4.02
N LYS A 28 -14.69 9.35 -3.39
CA LYS A 28 -13.94 9.78 -2.21
C LYS A 28 -14.11 8.81 -1.03
N GLN A 29 -15.34 8.33 -0.79
CA GLN A 29 -15.61 7.33 0.26
C GLN A 29 -14.91 5.99 -0.03
N PHE A 30 -14.93 5.55 -1.29
CA PHE A 30 -14.20 4.37 -1.74
C PHE A 30 -12.70 4.49 -1.47
N PHE A 31 -12.06 5.57 -1.91
CA PHE A 31 -10.63 5.78 -1.67
C PHE A 31 -10.31 5.92 -0.18
N SER A 32 -11.16 6.60 0.61
CA SER A 32 -10.99 6.66 2.06
C SER A 32 -11.02 5.28 2.72
N THR A 33 -11.86 4.36 2.23
CA THR A 33 -11.94 2.99 2.74
C THR A 33 -10.69 2.20 2.38
N ILE A 34 -10.18 2.36 1.16
CA ILE A 34 -8.93 1.74 0.73
C ILE A 34 -7.75 2.26 1.56
N ASP A 35 -7.66 3.58 1.77
CA ASP A 35 -6.60 4.19 2.57
C ASP A 35 -6.58 3.64 4.00
N ALA A 36 -7.74 3.50 4.63
CA ALA A 36 -7.86 2.93 5.97
C ALA A 36 -7.32 1.49 6.01
N ARG A 37 -7.76 0.64 5.07
CA ARG A 37 -7.30 -0.76 5.00
C ARG A 37 -5.81 -0.88 4.70
N ALA A 38 -5.28 0.00 3.85
CA ALA A 38 -3.85 0.01 3.53
C ALA A 38 -3.00 0.35 4.76
N ARG A 39 -3.46 1.29 5.60
CA ARG A 39 -2.79 1.61 6.87
C ARG A 39 -2.85 0.45 7.85
N GLU A 40 -4.03 -0.12 8.06
CA GLU A 40 -4.22 -1.28 8.95
C GLU A 40 -3.31 -2.45 8.53
N PHE A 41 -3.27 -2.74 7.23
CA PHE A 41 -2.37 -3.75 6.69
C PHE A 41 -0.90 -3.42 6.94
N GLY A 42 -0.47 -2.19 6.67
CA GLY A 42 0.91 -1.75 6.90
C GLY A 42 1.32 -1.83 8.36
N GLU A 43 0.43 -1.45 9.28
CA GLU A 43 0.63 -1.57 10.72
C GLU A 43 0.77 -3.03 11.15
N ALA A 44 -0.13 -3.90 10.68
CA ALA A 44 -0.08 -5.33 11.00
C ALA A 44 1.21 -5.99 10.49
N VAL A 45 1.65 -5.65 9.28
CA VAL A 45 2.91 -6.12 8.72
C VAL A 45 4.10 -5.62 9.52
N SER A 46 4.14 -4.31 9.82
CA SER A 46 5.22 -3.71 10.62
C SER A 46 5.32 -4.33 12.02
N GLU A 47 4.18 -4.59 12.65
CA GLU A 47 4.13 -5.24 13.96
C GLU A 47 4.64 -6.68 13.90
N GLY A 48 4.27 -7.42 12.85
CA GLY A 48 4.80 -8.77 12.61
C GLY A 48 6.32 -8.79 12.48
N TYR A 49 6.90 -7.85 11.73
CA TYR A 49 8.36 -7.72 11.62
C TYR A 49 9.02 -7.34 12.95
N ARG A 50 8.49 -6.36 13.68
CA ARG A 50 9.02 -5.96 14.99
C ARG A 50 9.01 -7.10 16.00
N ARG A 51 7.90 -7.85 16.08
CA ARG A 51 7.81 -9.04 16.94
C ARG A 51 8.89 -10.06 16.58
N ARG A 52 9.12 -10.30 15.29
CA ARG A 52 10.16 -11.24 14.86
C ARG A 52 11.58 -10.75 15.13
N GLU A 53 11.85 -9.46 14.96
CA GLU A 53 13.12 -8.87 15.37
C GLU A 53 13.35 -8.98 16.89
N ALA A 54 12.30 -8.77 17.70
CA ALA A 54 12.40 -8.89 19.15
C ALA A 54 12.71 -10.35 19.56
N GLU A 55 12.01 -11.33 18.99
CA GLU A 55 12.29 -12.75 19.23
C GLU A 55 13.71 -13.15 18.80
N LEU A 56 14.19 -12.63 17.65
CA LEU A 56 15.55 -12.90 17.18
C LEU A 56 16.62 -12.28 18.08
N ARG A 57 16.40 -11.05 18.58
CA ARG A 57 17.31 -10.41 19.53
C ARG A 57 17.34 -11.13 20.86
N GLU A 58 16.18 -11.51 21.39
CA GLU A 58 16.09 -12.29 22.62
C GLU A 58 16.81 -13.64 22.48
N ALA A 59 16.69 -14.32 21.35
CA ALA A 59 17.41 -15.56 21.08
C ALA A 59 18.94 -15.37 20.98
N ILE A 60 19.41 -14.24 20.44
CA ILE A 60 20.84 -13.92 20.34
C ILE A 60 21.43 -13.53 21.70
N ASP A 61 20.69 -12.77 22.51
CA ASP A 61 21.15 -12.31 23.84
C ASP A 61 21.08 -13.41 24.91
N ALA A 62 20.38 -14.52 24.65
CA ALA A 62 20.22 -15.66 25.55
C ALA A 62 21.30 -16.76 25.39
N ASP A 63 22.12 -16.70 24.33
CA ASP A 63 23.29 -17.56 24.08
C ASP A 63 24.60 -16.87 24.52
#